data_AF-A0A2V1AK60-F1
#
_entry.id   AF-A0A2V1AK60-F1
#
_cell.length_a   1.000
_cell.length_b   1.000
_cell.length_c   1.000
_cell.angle_alpha   90.00
_cell.angle_beta   90.00
_cell.angle_gamma   90.00
#
_symmetry.space_group_name_H-M   'P 1'
#
loop_
_entity.id
_entity.type
_entity.pdbx_description
1 polymer ?
#
loop_
_entity_poly.entity_id
_entity_poly.type
_entity_poly.pdbx_seq_one_letter_code
_entity_poly.pdbx_strand_id
1 'polypeptide(L)'
;MDVALSKNWYVVLPDHQGPKSAFTAGLQSGQAVLNGIRAALDSGSLTGIDPDAKVGLYGYSGGSVASGWAAQIQPDYAPELKKNIVGSAFGGVMTNHTQTLIENDETAFAGLVVSMIHGISHEYEALIPIIEEAVDPERLQDFKAARNMCLGEISEKFIYEELFNGSNPLLQSSLLADPEMAAVLHNNTLGLSKSAGVPEIPIFIFQALHDEVIRVNQAEEVYEKWCSWGAPSIEFAVSNYSAHVSEGILGIGTGLAWLEKLMNGEKPVDGCTKTYRTTNTLYPGADVMIRQYLDTFVRAVFGQKVGEETKNFTESTVLSKIFAYALNGVFRAFGPFKRQEGVGTKTSEKPQKSLFHGFRDIIELWESEGIDPWAVLYGETTVSFEA
;
A
#
# COMPACT_ATOMS: atom_id res chain seq x y z
N MET A 1 -12.46 1.65 -3.02
CA MET A 1 -13.76 2.14 -2.49
C MET A 1 -14.92 1.48 -3.21
N ASP A 2 -15.06 1.64 -4.52
CA ASP A 2 -16.19 1.08 -5.28
C ASP A 2 -16.35 -0.44 -5.17
N VAL A 3 -15.25 -1.20 -5.16
CA VAL A 3 -15.32 -2.66 -4.97
C VAL A 3 -16.01 -3.01 -3.65
N ALA A 4 -15.77 -2.28 -2.56
CA ALA A 4 -16.45 -2.49 -1.28
C ALA A 4 -17.90 -2.02 -1.31
N LEU A 5 -18.19 -0.87 -1.92
CA LEU A 5 -19.56 -0.36 -2.09
C LEU A 5 -20.42 -1.31 -2.92
N SER A 6 -19.86 -1.94 -3.95
CA SER A 6 -20.56 -2.94 -4.77
C SER A 6 -21.06 -4.14 -3.96
N LYS A 7 -20.42 -4.41 -2.82
CA LYS A 7 -20.79 -5.48 -1.88
C LYS A 7 -21.78 -5.03 -0.81
N ASN A 8 -22.33 -3.82 -0.94
CA ASN A 8 -23.19 -3.17 0.05
C ASN A 8 -22.50 -3.02 1.43
N TRP A 9 -21.18 -2.84 1.44
CA TRP A 9 -20.46 -2.53 2.67
C TRP A 9 -20.47 -1.03 2.92
N TYR A 10 -20.62 -0.64 4.19
CA TYR A 10 -20.26 0.70 4.63
C TYR A 10 -18.75 0.88 4.47
N VAL A 11 -18.33 2.02 3.92
CA VAL A 11 -16.92 2.34 3.73
C VAL A 11 -16.58 3.58 4.56
N VAL A 12 -15.59 3.44 5.44
CA VAL A 12 -15.05 4.51 6.27
C VAL A 12 -13.61 4.75 5.85
N LEU A 13 -13.28 5.99 5.49
CA LEU A 13 -11.93 6.40 5.14
C LEU A 13 -11.46 7.43 6.19
N PRO A 14 -10.78 7.00 7.26
CA PRO A 14 -10.25 7.93 8.24
C PRO A 14 -9.08 8.71 7.63
N ASP A 15 -9.02 10.00 7.92
CA ASP A 15 -7.83 10.84 7.73
C ASP A 15 -6.76 10.40 8.73
N HIS A 16 -6.15 9.24 8.47
CA HIS A 16 -5.31 8.52 9.42
C HIS A 16 -4.05 9.30 9.79
N GLN A 17 -3.59 10.23 8.96
CA GLN A 17 -2.47 11.13 9.28
C GLN A 17 -2.85 12.23 10.28
N GLY A 18 -4.13 12.32 10.66
CA GLY A 18 -4.65 13.30 11.60
C GLY A 18 -4.62 14.74 11.07
N PRO A 19 -5.00 15.71 11.92
CA PRO A 19 -5.08 17.12 11.52
C PRO A 19 -3.71 17.76 11.21
N LYS A 20 -2.62 17.08 11.54
CA LYS A 20 -1.26 17.53 11.28
C LYS A 20 -0.65 16.95 10.00
N SER A 21 -1.36 16.07 9.28
CA SER A 21 -0.80 15.34 8.13
C SER A 21 0.51 14.63 8.49
N ALA A 22 0.50 13.89 9.60
CA ALA A 22 1.66 13.20 10.15
C ALA A 22 1.97 11.89 9.42
N PHE A 23 2.26 11.98 8.12
CA PHE A 23 2.58 10.80 7.32
C PHE A 23 3.72 10.00 7.96
N THR A 24 3.52 8.69 8.06
CA THR A 24 4.39 7.69 8.70
C THR A 24 4.42 7.64 10.23
N ALA A 25 3.69 8.52 10.93
CA ALA A 25 3.49 8.39 12.37
C ALA A 25 2.59 7.17 12.67
N GLY A 26 3.21 6.06 13.06
CA GLY A 26 2.57 4.75 13.16
C GLY A 26 1.51 4.67 14.25
N LEU A 27 1.89 5.01 15.49
CA LEU A 27 0.98 4.96 16.63
C LEU A 27 -0.23 5.89 16.43
N GLN A 28 0.02 7.13 16.02
CA GLN A 28 -1.03 8.12 15.76
C GLN A 28 -2.01 7.60 14.69
N SER A 29 -1.51 7.07 13.57
CA SER A 29 -2.35 6.58 12.49
C SER A 29 -3.16 5.34 12.87
N GLY A 30 -2.58 4.42 13.64
CA GLY A 30 -3.30 3.27 14.20
C GLY A 30 -4.45 3.70 15.12
N GLN A 31 -4.22 4.68 16.00
CA GLN A 31 -5.25 5.23 16.87
C GLN A 31 -6.36 5.94 16.08
N ALA A 32 -6.00 6.71 15.05
CA ALA A 32 -6.95 7.38 14.17
C ALA A 32 -7.88 6.38 13.47
N VAL A 33 -7.35 5.25 12.99
CA VAL A 33 -8.15 4.16 12.39
C VAL A 33 -9.11 3.56 13.42
N LEU A 34 -8.64 3.16 14.59
CA LEU A 34 -9.48 2.54 15.63
C LEU A 34 -10.56 3.50 16.15
N ASN A 35 -10.23 4.78 16.32
CA ASN A 35 -11.22 5.79 16.70
C ASN A 35 -12.20 6.09 15.58
N GLY A 36 -11.78 6.03 14.31
CA GLY A 36 -12.69 6.09 13.17
C GLY A 36 -13.70 4.95 13.16
N ILE A 37 -13.28 3.74 13.53
CA ILE A 37 -14.18 2.58 13.68
C ILE A 37 -15.17 2.82 14.82
N ARG A 38 -14.73 3.27 16.00
CA ARG A 38 -15.62 3.63 17.12
C ARG A 38 -16.66 4.66 16.68
N ALA A 39 -16.23 5.74 16.04
CA ALA A 39 -17.11 6.80 15.56
C ALA A 39 -18.15 6.26 14.57
N ALA A 40 -17.75 5.34 13.67
CA ALA A 40 -18.68 4.71 12.74
C ALA A 40 -19.72 3.82 13.44
N LEU A 41 -19.29 2.96 14.37
CA LEU A 41 -20.20 2.07 15.12
C LEU A 41 -21.15 2.85 16.04
N ASP A 42 -20.69 3.96 16.61
CA ASP A 42 -21.49 4.85 17.46
C ASP A 42 -22.42 5.78 16.66
N SER A 43 -22.26 5.85 15.33
CA SER A 43 -23.04 6.74 14.45
C SER A 43 -24.41 6.19 14.05
N GLY A 44 -24.85 5.04 14.57
CA GLY A 44 -26.03 4.32 14.08
C GLY A 44 -27.32 5.14 14.02
N SER A 45 -27.50 6.13 14.91
CA SER A 45 -28.65 7.05 14.87
C SER A 45 -28.70 7.96 13.64
N LEU A 46 -27.55 8.20 13.00
CA LEU A 46 -27.39 9.01 11.79
C LEU A 46 -27.20 8.14 10.54
N THR A 47 -26.39 7.10 10.63
CA THR A 47 -25.93 6.32 9.47
C THR A 47 -26.67 4.99 9.28
N GLY A 48 -27.36 4.51 10.31
CA GLY A 48 -27.95 3.17 10.35
C GLY A 48 -26.94 2.03 10.52
N ILE A 49 -25.66 2.33 10.76
CA ILE A 49 -24.65 1.31 11.07
C ILE A 49 -25.00 0.64 12.40
N ASP A 50 -25.07 -0.68 12.39
CA ASP A 50 -25.27 -1.49 13.60
C ASP A 50 -23.99 -1.41 14.48
N PRO A 51 -24.09 -1.11 15.79
CA PRO A 51 -22.95 -1.13 16.71
C PRO A 51 -22.20 -2.48 16.77
N ASP A 52 -22.86 -3.58 16.42
CA ASP A 52 -22.27 -4.92 16.33
C ASP A 52 -21.85 -5.31 14.90
N ALA A 53 -21.83 -4.35 13.96
CA ALA A 53 -21.39 -4.58 12.59
C ALA A 53 -19.95 -5.16 12.54
N LYS A 54 -19.74 -6.07 11.59
CA LYS A 54 -18.41 -6.60 11.27
C LYS A 54 -17.57 -5.52 10.58
N VAL A 55 -16.28 -5.46 10.92
CA VAL A 55 -15.34 -4.46 10.43
C VAL A 55 -14.12 -5.16 9.82
N GLY A 56 -13.79 -4.84 8.58
CA GLY A 56 -12.56 -5.26 7.92
C GLY A 56 -11.66 -4.05 7.65
N LEU A 57 -10.35 -4.19 7.89
CA LEU A 57 -9.38 -3.14 7.59
C LEU A 57 -8.64 -3.49 6.30
N TYR A 58 -8.45 -2.50 5.43
CA TYR A 58 -7.68 -2.63 4.20
C TYR A 58 -6.70 -1.46 4.06
N GLY A 59 -5.43 -1.74 3.73
CA GLY A 59 -4.42 -0.70 3.49
C GLY A 59 -3.31 -1.15 2.54
N TYR A 60 -2.81 -0.26 1.68
CA TYR A 60 -1.68 -0.56 0.79
C TYR A 60 -0.64 0.55 0.81
N SER A 61 0.64 0.21 0.67
CA SER A 61 1.77 1.15 0.68
C SER A 61 1.72 2.01 1.96
N GLY A 62 1.62 3.34 1.88
CA GLY A 62 1.43 4.20 3.06
C GLY A 62 0.23 3.83 3.94
N GLY A 63 -0.84 3.27 3.35
CA GLY A 63 -2.00 2.79 4.12
C GLY A 63 -1.71 1.52 4.94
N SER A 64 -0.66 0.77 4.61
CA SER A 64 -0.23 -0.39 5.41
C SER A 64 0.26 0.02 6.79
N VAL A 65 0.82 1.23 6.94
CA VAL A 65 1.23 1.79 8.22
C VAL A 65 0.02 1.89 9.14
N ALA A 66 -1.05 2.55 8.67
CA ALA A 66 -2.25 2.76 9.46
C ALA A 66 -2.97 1.44 9.81
N SER A 67 -3.18 0.55 8.82
CA SER A 67 -3.86 -0.73 9.05
C SER A 67 -3.05 -1.71 9.89
N GLY A 68 -1.72 -1.73 9.71
CA GLY A 68 -0.79 -2.57 10.48
C GLY A 68 -0.69 -2.10 11.93
N TRP A 69 -0.51 -0.79 12.17
CA TRP A 69 -0.47 -0.22 13.51
C TRP A 69 -1.80 -0.37 14.23
N ALA A 70 -2.93 -0.13 13.56
CA ALA A 70 -4.25 -0.38 14.14
C ALA A 70 -4.40 -1.83 14.61
N ALA A 71 -3.98 -2.81 13.80
CA ALA A 71 -4.01 -4.21 14.17
C ALA A 71 -3.09 -4.54 15.35
N GLN A 72 -1.89 -3.95 15.41
CA GLN A 72 -0.93 -4.19 16.48
C GLN A 72 -1.42 -3.65 17.83
N ILE A 73 -1.98 -2.44 17.85
CA ILE A 73 -2.34 -1.76 19.10
C ILE A 73 -3.78 -2.06 19.54
N GLN A 74 -4.62 -2.63 18.67
CA GLN A 74 -6.02 -2.94 18.98
C GLN A 74 -6.21 -3.66 20.32
N PRO A 75 -5.41 -4.71 20.67
CA PRO A 75 -5.62 -5.45 21.92
C PRO A 75 -5.55 -4.57 23.18
N ASP A 76 -4.66 -3.57 23.19
CA ASP A 76 -4.46 -2.71 24.36
C ASP A 76 -5.23 -1.38 24.25
N TYR A 77 -5.28 -0.77 23.07
CA TYR A 77 -5.88 0.55 22.84
C TYR A 77 -7.41 0.49 22.62
N ALA A 78 -7.90 -0.57 21.99
CA ALA A 78 -9.31 -0.76 21.66
C ALA A 78 -9.76 -2.22 21.82
N PRO A 79 -9.60 -2.84 23.00
CA PRO A 79 -9.92 -4.24 23.24
C PRO A 79 -11.38 -4.58 22.91
N GLU A 80 -12.29 -3.63 23.11
CA GLU A 80 -13.72 -3.78 22.84
C GLU A 80 -14.04 -3.98 21.36
N LEU A 81 -13.19 -3.49 20.45
CA LEU A 81 -13.37 -3.65 19.00
C LEU A 81 -13.01 -5.03 18.49
N LYS A 82 -12.37 -5.89 19.31
CA LYS A 82 -11.99 -7.26 18.91
C LYS A 82 -13.19 -8.08 18.43
N LYS A 83 -14.39 -7.81 18.96
CA LYS A 83 -15.62 -8.50 18.55
C LYS A 83 -16.12 -8.07 17.16
N ASN A 84 -15.81 -6.83 16.77
CA ASN A 84 -16.25 -6.24 15.51
C ASN A 84 -15.23 -6.51 14.39
N ILE A 85 -13.94 -6.39 14.69
CA ILE A 85 -12.89 -6.48 13.68
C ILE A 85 -12.65 -7.93 13.30
N VAL A 86 -13.06 -8.30 12.08
CA VAL A 86 -12.91 -9.67 11.56
C VAL A 86 -11.53 -9.93 10.98
N GLY A 87 -10.79 -8.89 10.58
CA GLY A 87 -9.42 -9.00 10.12
C GLY A 87 -8.85 -7.71 9.54
N SER A 88 -7.53 -7.68 9.37
CA SER A 88 -6.79 -6.58 8.74
C SER A 88 -5.95 -7.10 7.57
N ALA A 89 -6.26 -6.65 6.36
CA ALA A 89 -5.53 -6.98 5.15
C ALA A 89 -4.69 -5.78 4.70
N PHE A 90 -3.39 -5.95 4.59
CA PHE A 90 -2.53 -4.85 4.12
C PHE A 90 -1.30 -5.33 3.36
N GLY A 91 -0.77 -4.47 2.50
CA GLY A 91 0.35 -4.80 1.62
C GLY A 91 1.23 -3.61 1.27
N GLY A 92 2.39 -3.85 0.65
CA GLY A 92 3.41 -2.81 0.51
C GLY A 92 3.89 -2.37 1.90
N VAL A 93 4.25 -3.33 2.76
CA VAL A 93 4.35 -3.14 4.21
C VAL A 93 5.62 -2.40 4.59
N MET A 94 5.47 -1.16 5.04
CA MET A 94 6.57 -0.37 5.56
C MET A 94 6.69 -0.54 7.07
N THR A 95 7.83 -1.05 7.53
CA THR A 95 8.12 -1.21 8.96
C THR A 95 9.38 -0.43 9.35
N ASN A 96 10.44 -0.50 8.55
CA ASN A 96 11.71 0.19 8.80
C ASN A 96 11.79 1.47 7.97
N HIS A 97 11.49 2.59 8.61
CA HIS A 97 11.50 3.92 7.98
C HIS A 97 12.89 4.29 7.47
N THR A 98 13.95 4.05 8.26
CA THR A 98 15.33 4.35 7.86
C THR A 98 15.72 3.62 6.59
N GLN A 99 15.38 2.33 6.49
CA GLN A 99 15.63 1.54 5.28
C GLN A 99 14.91 2.16 4.07
N THR A 100 13.62 2.46 4.19
CA THR A 100 12.83 3.07 3.10
C THR A 100 13.37 4.45 2.70
N LEU A 101 13.78 5.29 3.65
CA LEU A 101 14.37 6.61 3.38
C LEU A 101 15.65 6.48 2.55
N ILE A 102 16.55 5.56 2.93
CA ILE A 102 17.84 5.34 2.26
C ILE A 102 17.64 4.70 0.88
N GLU A 103 16.76 3.70 0.77
CA GLU A 103 16.61 2.96 -0.48
C GLU A 103 15.87 3.74 -1.57
N ASN A 104 15.15 4.81 -1.23
CA ASN A 104 14.47 5.66 -2.20
C ASN A 104 15.25 6.94 -2.57
N ASP A 105 16.43 7.16 -1.97
CA ASP A 105 17.38 8.21 -2.37
C ASP A 105 17.80 8.03 -3.84
N GLU A 106 17.91 9.13 -4.59
CA GLU A 106 18.27 9.17 -6.02
C GLU A 106 17.34 8.34 -6.93
N THR A 107 16.16 7.94 -6.46
CA THR A 107 15.18 7.17 -7.26
C THR A 107 14.01 8.04 -7.73
N ALA A 108 13.19 7.48 -8.62
CA ALA A 108 11.93 8.11 -9.02
C ALA A 108 10.93 8.31 -7.85
N PHE A 109 11.20 7.73 -6.69
CA PHE A 109 10.38 7.81 -5.48
C PHE A 109 10.97 8.75 -4.41
N ALA A 110 12.03 9.50 -4.72
CA ALA A 110 12.68 10.42 -3.77
C ALA A 110 11.69 11.46 -3.16
N GLY A 111 10.64 11.86 -3.87
CA GLY A 111 9.57 12.70 -3.29
C GLY A 111 8.81 12.07 -2.11
N LEU A 112 8.75 10.73 -2.02
CA LEU A 112 8.21 10.03 -0.85
C LEU A 112 9.09 10.28 0.38
N VAL A 113 10.41 10.24 0.23
CA VAL A 113 11.37 10.48 1.32
C VAL A 113 11.17 11.87 1.92
N VAL A 114 11.02 12.90 1.07
CA VAL A 114 10.71 14.26 1.52
C VAL A 114 9.36 14.30 2.26
N SER A 115 8.34 13.59 1.76
CA SER A 115 7.04 13.48 2.43
C SER A 115 7.14 12.82 3.80
N MET A 116 7.95 11.75 3.93
CA MET A 116 8.16 11.03 5.18
C MET A 116 8.84 11.91 6.23
N ILE A 117 9.86 12.68 5.84
CA ILE A 117 10.59 13.57 6.76
C ILE A 117 9.68 14.70 7.27
N HIS A 118 8.91 15.35 6.40
CA HIS A 118 7.92 16.35 6.84
C HIS A 118 6.84 15.71 7.71
N GLY A 119 6.26 14.60 7.25
CA GLY A 119 5.18 13.89 7.96
C GLY A 119 5.57 13.47 9.37
N ILE A 120 6.74 12.86 9.55
CA ILE A 120 7.19 12.45 10.89
C ILE A 120 7.47 13.68 11.76
N SER A 121 8.02 14.76 11.20
CA SER A 121 8.28 16.00 11.94
C SER A 121 7.01 16.73 12.40
N HIS A 122 5.88 16.53 11.72
CA HIS A 122 4.60 17.09 12.15
C HIS A 122 4.08 16.47 13.46
N GLU A 123 4.36 15.19 13.70
CA GLU A 123 4.07 14.54 14.99
C GLU A 123 5.16 14.82 16.02
N TYR A 124 6.42 14.79 15.59
CA TYR A 124 7.59 14.98 16.44
C TYR A 124 8.27 16.33 16.14
N GLU A 125 7.62 17.42 16.55
CA GLU A 125 8.02 18.81 16.21
C GLU A 125 9.44 19.19 16.66
N ALA A 126 10.00 18.48 17.66
CA ALA A 126 11.37 18.66 18.10
C ALA A 126 12.41 18.28 17.02
N LEU A 127 12.04 17.48 16.02
CA LEU A 127 12.88 17.17 14.86
C LEU A 127 13.02 18.32 13.87
N ILE A 128 12.09 19.28 13.86
CA ILE A 128 12.08 20.38 12.88
C ILE A 128 13.42 21.13 12.83
N PRO A 129 13.98 21.64 13.95
CA PRO A 129 15.27 22.33 13.91
C PRO A 129 16.42 21.42 13.44
N ILE A 130 16.40 20.13 13.80
CA ILE A 130 17.43 19.15 13.40
C ILE A 130 17.38 18.91 11.88
N ILE A 131 16.17 18.75 11.34
CA ILE A 131 15.94 18.59 9.90
C ILE A 131 16.36 19.87 9.17
N GLU A 132 15.90 21.04 9.61
CA GLU A 132 16.21 22.31 8.94
C GLU A 132 17.71 22.64 8.94
N GLU A 133 18.45 22.27 9.99
CA GLU A 133 19.92 22.40 10.05
C GLU A 133 20.63 21.43 9.08
N ALA A 134 20.04 20.27 8.83
CA ALA A 134 20.58 19.29 7.89
C ALA A 134 20.30 19.64 6.42
N VAL A 135 19.31 20.48 6.12
CA VAL A 135 18.99 20.86 4.73
C VAL A 135 20.04 21.81 4.16
N ASP A 136 20.36 21.66 2.88
CA ASP A 136 21.15 22.64 2.12
C ASP A 136 20.55 24.06 2.31
N PRO A 137 21.31 25.02 2.88
CA PRO A 137 20.82 26.36 3.16
C PRO A 137 20.23 27.09 1.96
N GLU A 138 20.74 26.84 0.73
CA GLU A 138 20.24 27.47 -0.49
C GLU A 138 18.86 26.93 -0.89
N ARG A 139 18.53 25.71 -0.45
CA ARG A 139 17.31 24.96 -0.83
C ARG A 139 16.30 24.85 0.31
N LEU A 140 16.62 25.40 1.49
CA LEU A 140 15.78 25.33 2.68
C LEU A 140 14.35 25.85 2.44
N GLN A 141 14.18 26.93 1.68
CA GLN A 141 12.85 27.47 1.38
C GLN A 141 12.03 26.53 0.48
N ASP A 142 12.67 25.91 -0.50
CA ASP A 142 12.05 24.92 -1.37
C ASP A 142 11.66 23.65 -0.60
N PHE A 143 12.52 23.20 0.31
CA PHE A 143 12.23 22.09 1.21
C PHE A 143 11.05 22.42 2.13
N LYS A 144 11.01 23.62 2.72
CA LYS A 144 9.88 24.07 3.55
C LYS A 144 8.58 24.20 2.78
N ALA A 145 8.62 24.61 1.52
CA ALA A 145 7.43 24.68 0.68
C ALA A 145 6.79 23.30 0.44
N ALA A 146 7.61 22.24 0.43
CA ALA A 146 7.16 20.86 0.22
C ALA A 146 6.14 20.38 1.27
N ARG A 147 6.12 20.97 2.47
CA ARG A 147 5.14 20.66 3.53
C ARG A 147 3.67 20.87 3.12
N ASN A 148 3.44 21.68 2.09
CA ASN A 148 2.11 22.02 1.58
C ASN A 148 1.77 21.27 0.28
N MET A 149 2.64 20.37 -0.19
CA MET A 149 2.46 19.65 -1.44
C MET A 149 1.73 18.33 -1.23
N CYS A 150 0.86 17.98 -2.18
CA CYS A 150 0.27 16.64 -2.25
C CYS A 150 1.24 15.65 -2.92
N LEU A 151 0.96 14.35 -2.79
CA LEU A 151 1.82 13.27 -3.31
C LEU A 151 2.24 13.45 -4.79
N GLY A 152 1.33 13.88 -5.66
CA GLY A 152 1.65 14.09 -7.08
C GLY A 152 2.69 15.20 -7.30
N GLU A 153 2.47 16.35 -6.67
CA GLU A 153 3.35 17.53 -6.79
C GLU A 153 4.73 17.27 -6.19
N ILE A 154 4.79 16.67 -5.00
CA ILE A 154 6.07 16.38 -4.34
C ILE A 154 6.86 15.29 -5.08
N SER A 155 6.18 14.30 -5.66
CA SER A 155 6.83 13.27 -6.48
C SER A 155 7.44 13.86 -7.74
N GLU A 156 6.73 14.76 -8.42
CA GLU A 156 7.25 15.43 -9.62
C GLU A 156 8.42 16.35 -9.28
N LYS A 157 8.32 17.14 -8.19
CA LYS A 157 9.36 18.09 -7.80
C LYS A 157 10.69 17.44 -7.44
N PHE A 158 10.65 16.30 -6.75
CA PHE A 158 11.84 15.64 -6.19
C PHE A 158 12.15 14.31 -6.88
N ILE A 159 11.68 14.07 -8.10
CA ILE A 159 11.99 12.86 -8.85
C ILE A 159 13.51 12.75 -9.10
N TYR A 160 14.12 11.62 -8.73
CA TYR A 160 15.56 11.39 -8.84
C TYR A 160 16.45 12.37 -8.07
N GLU A 161 15.90 13.08 -7.08
CA GLU A 161 16.66 14.00 -6.25
C GLU A 161 17.76 13.27 -5.48
N GLU A 162 18.96 13.86 -5.47
CA GLU A 162 20.05 13.51 -4.56
C GLU A 162 19.66 14.02 -3.15
N LEU A 163 19.12 13.15 -2.30
CA LEU A 163 18.62 13.54 -0.98
C LEU A 163 19.71 13.46 0.07
N PHE A 164 20.35 12.31 0.24
CA PHE A 164 21.38 12.11 1.28
C PHE A 164 22.77 11.89 0.67
N ASN A 165 22.80 11.25 -0.50
CA ASN A 165 24.00 10.93 -1.25
C ASN A 165 24.06 11.76 -2.54
N GLY A 166 25.17 11.64 -3.26
CA GLY A 166 25.39 12.37 -4.51
C GLY A 166 26.40 13.51 -4.40
N SER A 167 26.50 14.29 -5.46
CA SER A 167 27.43 15.43 -5.54
C SER A 167 26.84 16.71 -4.95
N ASN A 168 25.52 16.81 -4.87
CA ASN A 168 24.78 17.95 -4.35
C ASN A 168 23.54 17.53 -3.53
N PRO A 169 23.74 16.83 -2.39
CA PRO A 169 22.64 16.29 -1.60
C PRO A 169 21.78 17.40 -0.97
N LEU A 170 20.46 17.22 -0.97
CA LEU A 170 19.51 18.12 -0.33
C LEU A 170 19.65 18.14 1.20
N LEU A 171 19.99 17.00 1.80
CA LEU A 171 20.08 16.76 3.23
C LEU A 171 21.45 16.19 3.58
N GLN A 172 22.01 16.62 4.71
CA GLN A 172 23.20 16.00 5.27
C GLN A 172 22.89 14.54 5.65
N SER A 173 23.71 13.60 5.20
CA SER A 173 23.56 12.17 5.49
C SER A 173 23.61 11.84 6.99
N SER A 174 24.22 12.71 7.81
CA SER A 174 24.23 12.60 9.27
C SER A 174 22.85 12.76 9.91
N LEU A 175 21.84 13.32 9.21
CA LEU A 175 20.49 13.49 9.74
C LEU A 175 19.89 12.18 10.26
N LEU A 176 20.06 11.08 9.52
CA LEU A 176 19.51 9.78 9.91
C LEU A 176 20.25 9.14 11.10
N ALA A 177 21.46 9.61 11.39
CA ALA A 177 22.28 9.17 12.52
C ALA A 177 22.15 10.10 13.75
N ASP A 178 21.44 11.23 13.62
CA ASP A 178 21.11 12.08 14.76
C ASP A 178 20.34 11.25 15.80
N PRO A 179 20.71 11.29 17.10
CA PRO A 179 20.09 10.44 18.12
C PRO A 179 18.57 10.61 18.24
N GLU A 180 18.05 11.82 18.06
CA GLU A 180 16.62 12.10 18.18
C GLU A 180 15.87 11.59 16.95
N MET A 181 16.38 11.88 15.75
CA MET A 181 15.82 11.35 14.50
C MET A 181 15.82 9.82 14.49
N ALA A 182 16.96 9.21 14.82
CA ALA A 182 17.10 7.75 14.88
C ALA A 182 16.13 7.12 15.89
N ALA A 183 15.96 7.73 17.07
CA ALA A 183 15.02 7.25 18.08
C ALA A 183 13.56 7.33 17.60
N VAL A 184 13.17 8.43 16.95
CA VAL A 184 11.81 8.60 16.42
C VAL A 184 11.52 7.58 15.31
N LEU A 185 12.42 7.42 14.34
CA LEU A 185 12.27 6.44 13.26
C LEU A 185 12.19 5.01 13.81
N HIS A 186 13.07 4.67 14.76
CA HIS A 186 13.08 3.36 15.41
C HIS A 186 11.77 3.09 16.16
N ASN A 187 11.27 4.05 16.94
CA ASN A 187 10.04 3.90 17.72
C ASN A 187 8.77 3.82 16.84
N ASN A 188 8.83 4.31 15.60
CA ASN A 188 7.76 4.15 14.61
C ASN A 188 7.86 2.83 13.81
N THR A 189 8.74 1.91 14.20
CA THR A 189 8.83 0.59 13.57
C THR A 189 7.66 -0.32 13.96
N LEU A 190 6.88 -0.77 12.98
CA LEU A 190 5.85 -1.79 13.20
C LEU A 190 6.50 -3.12 13.58
N GLY A 191 5.96 -3.81 14.57
CA GLY A 191 6.57 -5.03 15.11
C GLY A 191 7.94 -4.76 15.74
N LEU A 192 8.13 -3.60 16.37
CA LEU A 192 9.39 -3.28 17.03
C LEU A 192 9.70 -4.25 18.19
N SER A 193 8.72 -4.47 19.08
CA SER A 193 8.85 -5.35 20.23
C SER A 193 7.52 -6.01 20.59
N LYS A 194 7.57 -7.17 21.25
CA LYS A 194 6.37 -7.87 21.72
C LYS A 194 5.50 -7.02 22.65
N SER A 195 6.12 -6.16 23.47
CA SER A 195 5.42 -5.25 24.37
C SER A 195 4.74 -4.06 23.66
N ALA A 196 5.07 -3.79 22.40
CA ALA A 196 4.39 -2.78 21.59
C ALA A 196 3.05 -3.29 21.01
N GLY A 197 2.72 -4.57 21.24
CA GLY A 197 1.48 -5.21 20.81
C GLY A 197 1.73 -6.39 19.87
N VAL A 198 0.82 -7.36 19.92
CA VAL A 198 0.75 -8.51 19.00
C VAL A 198 -0.69 -8.58 18.51
N PRO A 199 -0.95 -8.62 17.19
CA PRO A 199 -2.32 -8.70 16.71
C PRO A 199 -3.04 -9.94 17.24
N GLU A 200 -4.26 -9.74 17.76
CA GLU A 200 -5.16 -10.82 18.20
C GLU A 200 -6.28 -11.11 17.19
N ILE A 201 -6.37 -10.29 16.15
CA ILE A 201 -7.27 -10.44 15.01
C ILE A 201 -6.53 -11.11 13.84
N PRO A 202 -7.25 -11.75 12.90
CA PRO A 202 -6.64 -12.28 11.69
C PRO A 202 -5.93 -11.20 10.86
N ILE A 203 -4.74 -11.53 10.35
CA ILE A 203 -3.94 -10.65 9.50
C ILE A 203 -3.71 -11.29 8.13
N PHE A 204 -3.83 -10.47 7.09
CA PHE A 204 -3.41 -10.82 5.73
C PHE A 204 -2.37 -9.82 5.23
N ILE A 205 -1.16 -10.31 5.00
CA ILE A 205 -0.07 -9.53 4.42
C ILE A 205 0.05 -9.92 2.95
N PHE A 206 0.14 -8.94 2.05
CA PHE A 206 0.45 -9.21 0.64
C PHE A 206 1.57 -8.29 0.14
N GLN A 207 2.58 -8.85 -0.53
CA GLN A 207 3.80 -8.12 -0.88
C GLN A 207 4.38 -8.58 -2.22
N ALA A 208 4.93 -7.65 -2.99
CA ALA A 208 5.78 -7.95 -4.13
C ALA A 208 7.16 -8.43 -3.67
N LEU A 209 7.65 -9.53 -4.22
CA LEU A 209 9.02 -10.01 -3.97
C LEU A 209 10.07 -8.99 -4.43
N HIS A 210 9.79 -8.32 -5.55
CA HIS A 210 10.67 -7.35 -6.18
C HIS A 210 10.21 -5.91 -5.97
N ASP A 211 9.56 -5.64 -4.85
CA ASP A 211 9.16 -4.29 -4.45
C ASP A 211 10.37 -3.34 -4.44
N GLU A 212 10.31 -2.34 -5.31
CA GLU A 212 11.35 -1.34 -5.56
C GLU A 212 11.27 -0.12 -4.64
N VAL A 213 10.18 0.03 -3.88
CA VAL A 213 9.96 1.16 -2.95
C VAL A 213 10.10 0.71 -1.50
N ILE A 214 9.45 -0.39 -1.14
CA ILE A 214 9.39 -0.95 0.22
C ILE A 214 9.73 -2.44 0.14
N ARG A 215 10.97 -2.78 0.47
CA ARG A 215 11.50 -4.13 0.29
C ARG A 215 10.71 -5.19 1.06
N VAL A 216 10.59 -6.36 0.44
CA VAL A 216 9.88 -7.53 0.98
C VAL A 216 10.35 -7.94 2.38
N ASN A 217 11.64 -7.73 2.72
CA ASN A 217 12.18 -8.09 4.04
C ASN A 217 11.43 -7.39 5.18
N GLN A 218 10.93 -6.17 4.96
CA GLN A 218 10.17 -5.44 5.97
C GLN A 218 8.87 -6.16 6.36
N ALA A 219 8.17 -6.72 5.37
CA ALA A 219 6.98 -7.55 5.56
C ALA A 219 7.32 -8.92 6.17
N GLU A 220 8.45 -9.51 5.76
CA GLU A 220 8.95 -10.78 6.31
C GLU A 220 9.29 -10.67 7.79
N GLU A 221 10.00 -9.61 8.18
CA GLU A 221 10.40 -9.38 9.56
C GLU A 221 9.20 -9.24 10.50
N VAL A 222 8.18 -8.47 10.12
CA VAL A 222 6.98 -8.31 10.96
C VAL A 222 6.14 -9.59 11.01
N TYR A 223 6.03 -10.32 9.90
CA TYR A 223 5.41 -11.64 9.85
C TYR A 223 6.10 -12.60 10.83
N GLU A 224 7.43 -12.76 10.72
CA GLU A 224 8.19 -13.68 11.56
C GLU A 224 8.10 -13.31 13.04
N LYS A 225 8.23 -12.02 13.38
CA LYS A 225 8.11 -11.53 14.75
C LYS A 225 6.74 -11.83 15.33
N TRP A 226 5.65 -11.39 14.70
CA TRP A 226 4.30 -11.61 15.23
C TRP A 226 3.96 -13.09 15.34
N CYS A 227 4.36 -13.91 14.38
CA CYS A 227 4.21 -15.37 14.46
C CYS A 227 4.98 -15.94 15.66
N SER A 228 6.24 -15.54 15.87
CA SER A 228 7.04 -15.98 17.02
C SER A 228 6.48 -15.50 18.37
N TRP A 229 5.75 -14.39 18.36
CA TRP A 229 5.15 -13.81 19.57
C TRP A 229 3.79 -14.41 19.92
N GLY A 230 3.21 -15.20 19.02
CA GLY A 230 1.97 -15.95 19.23
C GLY A 230 0.73 -15.34 18.58
N ALA A 231 0.88 -14.54 17.52
CA ALA A 231 -0.26 -14.09 16.74
C ALA A 231 -1.06 -15.30 16.22
N PRO A 232 -2.40 -15.33 16.38
CA PRO A 232 -3.19 -16.54 16.20
C PRO A 232 -3.44 -16.89 14.73
N SER A 233 -3.40 -15.89 13.83
CA SER A 233 -3.70 -16.06 12.41
C SER A 233 -2.98 -15.01 11.58
N ILE A 234 -1.96 -15.42 10.83
CA ILE A 234 -1.33 -14.55 9.81
C ILE A 234 -1.17 -15.34 8.51
N GLU A 235 -1.78 -14.84 7.45
CA GLU A 235 -1.53 -15.31 6.09
C GLU A 235 -0.68 -14.28 5.34
N PHE A 236 0.44 -14.73 4.77
CA PHE A 236 1.36 -13.89 4.01
C PHE A 236 1.45 -14.37 2.55
N ALA A 237 0.95 -13.56 1.62
CA ALA A 237 0.97 -13.80 0.18
C ALA A 237 2.08 -12.99 -0.51
N VAL A 238 3.12 -13.67 -1.01
CA VAL A 238 4.21 -13.05 -1.76
C VAL A 238 4.01 -13.27 -3.26
N SER A 239 4.08 -12.18 -4.02
CA SER A 239 4.01 -12.19 -5.48
C SER A 239 5.41 -12.18 -6.10
N ASN A 240 5.75 -13.22 -6.87
CA ASN A 240 7.10 -13.41 -7.44
C ASN A 240 7.41 -12.48 -8.62
N TYR A 241 6.39 -11.98 -9.33
CA TYR A 241 6.59 -11.23 -10.59
C TYR A 241 5.92 -9.86 -10.61
N SER A 242 5.55 -9.31 -9.45
CA SER A 242 5.13 -7.92 -9.31
C SER A 242 6.21 -7.06 -8.63
N ALA A 243 6.06 -5.75 -8.84
CA ALA A 243 6.76 -4.61 -8.24
C ALA A 243 5.75 -3.77 -7.43
N HIS A 244 6.19 -2.74 -6.68
CA HIS A 244 5.39 -1.95 -5.75
C HIS A 244 4.10 -1.42 -6.37
N VAL A 245 4.20 -0.73 -7.51
CA VAL A 245 3.03 -0.11 -8.15
C VAL A 245 2.11 -1.18 -8.73
N SER A 246 2.67 -2.17 -9.41
CA SER A 246 1.89 -3.27 -10.01
C SER A 246 1.19 -4.12 -8.95
N GLU A 247 1.81 -4.40 -7.81
CA GLU A 247 1.18 -5.13 -6.71
C GLU A 247 0.09 -4.30 -6.04
N GLY A 248 0.21 -2.96 -6.04
CA GLY A 248 -0.88 -2.09 -5.61
C GLY A 248 -2.13 -2.25 -6.47
N ILE A 249 -1.99 -2.56 -7.76
CA ILE A 249 -3.12 -2.76 -8.68
C ILE A 249 -3.61 -4.21 -8.60
N LEU A 250 -2.68 -5.17 -8.70
CA LEU A 250 -2.97 -6.60 -8.76
C LEU A 250 -3.38 -7.19 -7.41
N GLY A 251 -2.82 -6.64 -6.33
CA GLY A 251 -3.01 -7.07 -4.94
C GLY A 251 -4.32 -6.56 -4.33
N ILE A 252 -4.95 -5.51 -4.88
CA ILE A 252 -6.27 -5.02 -4.41
C ILE A 252 -7.29 -6.14 -4.34
N GLY A 253 -7.37 -6.94 -5.41
CA GLY A 253 -8.33 -8.03 -5.44
C GLY A 253 -8.04 -9.13 -4.43
N THR A 254 -6.77 -9.31 -4.08
CA THR A 254 -6.30 -10.33 -3.15
C THR A 254 -6.73 -10.01 -1.72
N GLY A 255 -6.40 -8.81 -1.22
CA GLY A 255 -6.77 -8.41 0.13
C GLY A 255 -8.28 -8.29 0.31
N LEU A 256 -9.01 -7.77 -0.69
CA LEU A 256 -10.48 -7.70 -0.64
C LEU A 256 -11.15 -9.07 -0.71
N ALA A 257 -10.62 -10.01 -1.49
CA ALA A 257 -11.12 -11.39 -1.51
C ALA A 257 -10.89 -12.10 -0.17
N TRP A 258 -9.75 -11.87 0.48
CA TRP A 258 -9.52 -12.39 1.82
C TRP A 258 -10.48 -11.78 2.85
N LEU A 259 -10.68 -10.45 2.81
CA LEU A 259 -11.63 -9.78 3.71
C LEU A 259 -13.07 -10.26 3.50
N GLU A 260 -13.50 -10.44 2.24
CA GLU A 260 -14.85 -10.92 1.95
C GLU A 260 -15.13 -12.28 2.58
N LYS A 261 -14.18 -13.22 2.54
CA LYS A 261 -14.31 -14.52 3.21
C LYS A 261 -14.61 -14.36 4.70
N LEU A 262 -13.86 -13.51 5.40
CA LEU A 262 -14.05 -13.27 6.83
C LEU A 262 -15.35 -12.51 7.14
N MET A 263 -15.71 -11.55 6.29
CA MET A 263 -17.01 -10.86 6.38
C MET A 263 -18.18 -11.84 6.23
N ASN A 264 -18.04 -12.84 5.36
CA ASN A 264 -19.01 -13.93 5.16
C ASN A 264 -18.98 -15.01 6.26
N GLY A 265 -18.07 -14.91 7.23
CA GLY A 265 -17.98 -15.83 8.36
C GLY A 265 -17.15 -17.08 8.09
N GLU A 266 -16.38 -17.11 7.00
CA GLU A 266 -15.35 -18.14 6.84
C GLU A 266 -14.27 -17.98 7.91
N LYS A 267 -13.65 -19.10 8.27
CA LYS A 267 -12.59 -19.10 9.28
C LYS A 267 -11.27 -18.64 8.66
N PRO A 268 -10.49 -17.81 9.35
CA PRO A 268 -9.13 -17.51 8.93
C PRO A 268 -8.24 -18.75 9.06
N VAL A 269 -7.01 -18.65 8.55
CA VAL A 269 -5.99 -19.70 8.77
C VAL A 269 -5.69 -19.86 10.26
N ASP A 270 -5.36 -21.08 10.68
CA ASP A 270 -4.86 -21.33 12.03
C ASP A 270 -3.33 -21.21 12.04
N GLY A 271 -2.81 -20.36 12.93
CA GLY A 271 -1.39 -20.02 12.99
C GLY A 271 -0.91 -19.18 11.82
N CYS A 272 0.33 -19.41 11.40
CA CYS A 272 0.99 -18.59 10.40
C CYS A 272 1.28 -19.37 9.11
N THR A 273 0.92 -18.77 7.97
CA THR A 273 1.17 -19.35 6.64
C THR A 273 1.81 -18.32 5.72
N LYS A 274 2.80 -18.74 4.92
CA LYS A 274 3.47 -17.91 3.92
C LYS A 274 3.44 -18.64 2.58
N THR A 275 2.94 -17.99 1.55
CA THR A 275 2.73 -18.58 0.22
C THR A 275 3.33 -17.68 -0.85
N TYR A 276 4.21 -18.23 -1.68
CA TYR A 276 4.68 -17.58 -2.90
C TYR A 276 3.75 -17.94 -4.06
N ARG A 277 3.37 -16.94 -4.84
CA ARG A 277 2.58 -17.09 -6.07
C ARG A 277 3.30 -16.39 -7.20
N THR A 278 3.03 -16.81 -8.44
CA THR A 278 3.55 -16.09 -9.61
C THR A 278 3.13 -14.63 -9.57
N THR A 279 1.82 -14.41 -9.36
CA THR A 279 1.23 -13.12 -8.99
C THR A 279 0.16 -13.34 -7.93
N ASN A 280 -0.09 -12.35 -7.08
CA ASN A 280 -1.14 -12.48 -6.06
C ASN A 280 -2.56 -12.49 -6.64
N THR A 281 -2.75 -12.14 -7.92
CA THR A 281 -4.01 -12.36 -8.66
C THR A 281 -4.49 -13.82 -8.68
N LEU A 282 -3.58 -14.77 -8.41
CA LEU A 282 -3.90 -16.19 -8.28
C LEU A 282 -4.41 -16.58 -6.89
N TYR A 283 -4.56 -15.62 -5.98
CA TYR A 283 -5.22 -15.86 -4.71
C TYR A 283 -6.70 -16.25 -4.94
N PRO A 284 -7.22 -17.29 -4.26
CA PRO A 284 -8.57 -17.77 -4.51
C PRO A 284 -9.64 -16.69 -4.27
N GLY A 285 -10.36 -16.32 -5.34
CA GLY A 285 -11.40 -15.28 -5.36
C GLY A 285 -10.93 -13.89 -5.81
N ALA A 286 -9.61 -13.69 -5.99
CA ALA A 286 -9.07 -12.39 -6.39
C ALA A 286 -9.47 -11.99 -7.82
N ASP A 287 -9.72 -12.95 -8.71
CA ASP A 287 -10.11 -12.69 -10.10
C ASP A 287 -11.43 -11.93 -10.21
N VAL A 288 -12.38 -12.20 -9.33
CA VAL A 288 -13.67 -11.50 -9.25
C VAL A 288 -13.46 -10.04 -8.86
N MET A 289 -12.61 -9.80 -7.85
CA MET A 289 -12.31 -8.46 -7.36
C MET A 289 -11.50 -7.64 -8.35
N ILE A 290 -10.57 -8.26 -9.06
CA ILE A 290 -9.79 -7.61 -10.11
C ILE A 290 -10.72 -7.20 -11.25
N ARG A 291 -11.62 -8.09 -11.68
CA ARG A 291 -12.62 -7.76 -12.70
C ARG A 291 -13.51 -6.59 -12.26
N GLN A 292 -13.96 -6.60 -11.01
CA GLN A 292 -14.74 -5.51 -10.43
C GLN A 292 -13.95 -4.19 -10.44
N TYR A 293 -12.70 -4.22 -9.98
CA TYR A 293 -11.81 -3.07 -9.94
C TYR A 293 -11.59 -2.48 -11.34
N LEU A 294 -11.32 -3.34 -12.32
CA LEU A 294 -11.11 -2.91 -13.70
C LEU A 294 -12.38 -2.30 -14.30
N ASP A 295 -13.54 -2.95 -14.20
CA ASP A 295 -14.80 -2.38 -14.70
C ASP A 295 -15.11 -1.01 -14.07
N THR A 296 -14.95 -0.88 -12.75
CA THR A 296 -15.12 0.43 -12.09
C THR A 296 -14.11 1.46 -12.59
N PHE A 297 -12.82 1.11 -12.70
CA PHE A 297 -11.80 2.02 -13.19
C PHE A 297 -12.13 2.54 -14.60
N VAL A 298 -12.52 1.65 -15.51
CA VAL A 298 -12.90 2.01 -16.88
C VAL A 298 -14.07 2.99 -16.86
N ARG A 299 -15.13 2.70 -16.09
CA ARG A 299 -16.30 3.57 -16.01
C ARG A 299 -15.98 4.93 -15.38
N ALA A 300 -15.10 4.96 -14.39
CA ALA A 300 -14.64 6.21 -13.77
C ALA A 300 -13.92 7.11 -14.78
N VAL A 301 -13.11 6.55 -15.69
CA VAL A 301 -12.49 7.30 -16.81
C VAL A 301 -13.55 7.95 -17.71
N PHE A 302 -14.71 7.32 -17.87
CA PHE A 302 -15.83 7.86 -18.63
C PHE A 302 -16.79 8.73 -17.81
N GLY A 303 -16.37 9.18 -16.62
CA GLY A 303 -17.10 10.16 -15.80
C GLY A 303 -18.19 9.56 -14.92
N GLN A 304 -18.19 8.23 -14.72
CA GLN A 304 -19.13 7.60 -13.80
C GLN A 304 -18.86 8.06 -12.35
N LYS A 305 -19.94 8.32 -11.60
CA LYS A 305 -19.85 8.64 -10.17
C LYS A 305 -19.71 7.37 -9.33
N VAL A 306 -18.86 7.45 -8.32
CA VAL A 306 -18.69 6.43 -7.26
C VAL A 306 -20.04 6.02 -6.68
N GLY A 307 -20.29 4.73 -6.52
CA GLY A 307 -21.49 4.20 -5.86
C GLY A 307 -22.70 3.98 -6.77
N GLU A 308 -23.32 5.05 -7.29
CA GLU A 308 -24.67 5.04 -7.91
C GLU A 308 -24.87 4.02 -9.04
N GLU A 309 -23.80 3.67 -9.76
CA GLU A 309 -23.86 2.81 -10.94
C GLU A 309 -22.88 1.62 -10.88
N THR A 310 -22.44 1.27 -9.66
CA THR A 310 -21.46 0.20 -9.46
C THR A 310 -22.12 -1.16 -9.65
N LYS A 311 -21.65 -1.94 -10.63
CA LYS A 311 -22.05 -3.36 -10.76
C LYS A 311 -21.42 -4.17 -9.64
N ASN A 312 -22.07 -5.25 -9.20
CA ASN A 312 -21.49 -6.22 -8.27
C ASN A 312 -21.21 -7.53 -9.01
N PHE A 313 -19.94 -7.79 -9.31
CA PHE A 313 -19.50 -9.08 -9.81
C PHE A 313 -19.29 -10.04 -8.64
N THR A 314 -20.06 -11.13 -8.59
CA THR A 314 -20.01 -12.13 -7.53
C THR A 314 -19.47 -13.48 -7.99
N GLU A 315 -19.46 -13.73 -9.30
CA GLU A 315 -19.06 -15.02 -9.87
C GLU A 315 -17.71 -14.94 -10.58
N SER A 316 -16.85 -15.91 -10.25
CA SER A 316 -15.65 -16.21 -11.03
C SER A 316 -16.07 -16.88 -12.34
N THR A 317 -15.66 -16.31 -13.48
CA THR A 317 -15.94 -16.87 -14.80
C THR A 317 -14.70 -17.52 -15.39
N VAL A 318 -14.87 -18.45 -16.33
CA VAL A 318 -13.73 -19.03 -17.08
C VAL A 318 -12.90 -17.93 -17.73
N LEU A 319 -13.56 -16.88 -18.22
CA LEU A 319 -12.92 -15.71 -18.81
C LEU A 319 -12.15 -14.87 -17.78
N SER A 320 -12.67 -14.63 -16.56
CA SER A 320 -11.93 -13.88 -15.53
C SER A 320 -10.69 -14.65 -15.06
N LYS A 321 -10.78 -15.97 -14.99
CA LYS A 321 -9.62 -16.83 -14.72
C LYS A 321 -8.60 -16.80 -15.85
N ILE A 322 -9.04 -16.84 -17.11
CA ILE A 322 -8.16 -16.71 -18.28
C ILE A 322 -7.49 -15.34 -18.30
N PHE A 323 -8.23 -14.26 -17.98
CA PHE A 323 -7.68 -12.91 -17.86
C PHE A 323 -6.61 -12.81 -16.77
N ALA A 324 -6.90 -13.30 -15.57
CA ALA A 324 -5.94 -13.34 -14.48
C ALA A 324 -4.68 -14.16 -14.85
N TYR A 325 -4.87 -15.24 -15.62
CA TYR A 325 -3.78 -16.08 -16.13
C TYR A 325 -2.98 -15.43 -17.27
N ALA A 326 -3.62 -14.70 -18.17
CA ALA A 326 -2.99 -13.97 -19.27
C ALA A 326 -2.14 -12.79 -18.75
N LEU A 327 -2.70 -12.03 -17.80
CA LEU A 327 -1.98 -10.99 -17.06
C LEU A 327 -0.72 -11.58 -16.38
N ASN A 328 -0.85 -12.76 -15.77
CA ASN A 328 0.27 -13.51 -15.21
C ASN A 328 1.32 -13.95 -16.27
N GLY A 329 0.88 -14.33 -17.47
CA GLY A 329 1.77 -14.63 -18.60
C GLY A 329 2.65 -13.45 -19.01
N VAL A 330 2.08 -12.24 -19.06
CA VAL A 330 2.80 -10.99 -19.35
C VAL A 330 3.85 -10.69 -18.28
N PHE A 331 3.48 -10.71 -16.98
CA PHE A 331 4.44 -10.44 -15.90
C PHE A 331 5.54 -11.50 -15.78
N ARG A 332 5.24 -12.76 -16.13
CA ARG A 332 6.26 -13.82 -16.18
C ARG A 332 7.23 -13.66 -17.36
N ALA A 333 6.75 -13.18 -18.51
CA ALA A 333 7.55 -13.02 -19.73
C ALA A 333 8.48 -11.80 -19.65
N PHE A 334 8.00 -10.68 -19.09
CA PHE A 334 8.74 -9.42 -19.05
C PHE A 334 9.41 -9.13 -17.70
N GLY A 335 8.98 -9.81 -16.62
CA GLY A 335 9.51 -9.62 -15.27
C GLY A 335 9.15 -8.25 -14.66
N PRO A 336 9.37 -8.04 -13.35
CA PRO A 336 9.28 -6.71 -12.77
C PRO A 336 10.39 -5.82 -13.33
N PHE A 337 10.08 -4.54 -13.58
CA PHE A 337 11.08 -3.57 -14.01
C PHE A 337 12.20 -3.50 -12.98
N LYS A 338 13.44 -3.78 -13.41
CA LYS A 338 14.60 -3.74 -12.53
C LYS A 338 14.82 -2.32 -12.01
N ARG A 339 15.07 -2.18 -10.71
CA ARG A 339 15.66 -0.97 -10.12
C ARG A 339 16.91 -0.59 -10.94
N GLN A 340 16.98 0.63 -11.47
CA GLN A 340 18.24 1.12 -12.01
C GLN A 340 19.20 1.33 -10.84
N GLU A 341 20.15 0.42 -10.66
CA GLU A 341 21.26 0.62 -9.74
C GLU A 341 22.30 1.52 -10.42
N GLY A 342 22.49 2.72 -9.88
CA GLY A 342 23.61 3.62 -10.17
C GLY A 342 23.57 4.30 -11.54
N VAL A 343 23.14 5.56 -11.58
CA VAL A 343 23.53 6.46 -12.68
C VAL A 343 24.81 7.17 -12.27
N GLY A 344 25.94 6.54 -12.61
CA GLY A 344 27.21 7.25 -12.66
C GLY A 344 27.10 8.48 -13.57
N THR A 345 27.63 9.59 -13.07
CA THR A 345 27.85 10.88 -13.73
C THR A 345 27.88 10.80 -15.26
N LYS A 346 26.75 11.12 -15.89
CA LYS A 346 26.69 11.67 -17.25
C LYS A 346 25.33 12.32 -17.45
N THR A 347 25.34 13.65 -17.43
CA THR A 347 24.33 14.49 -18.08
C THR A 347 24.10 13.97 -19.50
N SER A 348 22.97 13.30 -19.72
CA SER A 348 22.44 13.09 -21.06
C SER A 348 21.02 13.61 -21.08
N GLU A 349 20.80 14.68 -21.84
CA GLU A 349 19.50 15.03 -22.40
C GLU A 349 18.91 13.78 -23.06
N LYS A 350 18.05 13.06 -22.33
CA LYS A 350 17.10 12.12 -22.90
C LYS A 350 15.73 12.52 -22.37
N PRO A 351 14.68 12.45 -23.21
CA PRO A 351 13.42 13.09 -22.89
C PRO A 351 12.84 12.50 -21.61
N GLN A 352 12.25 13.39 -20.82
CA GLN A 352 11.37 13.25 -19.64
C GLN A 352 10.20 12.24 -19.83
N LYS A 353 10.44 11.10 -20.47
CA LYS A 353 9.44 10.15 -21.01
C LYS A 353 9.83 8.68 -20.83
N SER A 354 10.66 8.34 -19.86
CA SER A 354 10.99 6.94 -19.59
C SER A 354 10.77 6.52 -18.14
N LEU A 355 9.70 7.01 -17.54
CA LEU A 355 9.11 6.36 -16.39
C LEU A 355 7.67 5.96 -16.75
N PHE A 356 7.39 4.67 -16.71
CA PHE A 356 6.04 4.14 -16.89
C PHE A 356 5.12 4.75 -15.81
N HIS A 357 4.06 5.44 -16.25
CA HIS A 357 3.12 6.23 -15.45
C HIS A 357 1.93 5.45 -14.86
N GLY A 358 1.84 4.12 -15.02
CA GLY A 358 0.86 3.26 -14.31
C GLY A 358 0.05 2.33 -15.22
N PHE A 359 -1.22 2.07 -14.88
CA PHE A 359 -2.09 1.10 -15.58
C PHE A 359 -2.22 1.34 -17.10
N ARG A 360 -2.03 2.58 -17.53
CA ARG A 360 -2.01 2.97 -18.95
C ARG A 360 -0.88 2.30 -19.73
N ASP A 361 0.24 2.03 -19.09
CA ASP A 361 1.36 1.34 -19.74
C ASP A 361 1.11 -0.16 -19.89
N ILE A 362 0.30 -0.74 -18.97
CA ILE A 362 -0.19 -2.12 -19.10
C ILE A 362 -1.15 -2.20 -20.29
N ILE A 363 -2.03 -1.21 -20.45
CA ILE A 363 -2.92 -1.07 -21.62
C ILE A 363 -2.08 -0.93 -22.91
N GLU A 364 -1.10 -0.03 -22.94
CA GLU A 364 -0.25 0.19 -24.11
C GLU A 364 0.59 -1.06 -24.47
N LEU A 365 1.08 -1.79 -23.48
CA LEU A 365 1.75 -3.08 -23.67
C LEU A 365 0.80 -4.10 -24.32
N TRP A 366 -0.45 -4.19 -23.85
CA TRP A 366 -1.44 -5.12 -24.40
C TRP A 366 -1.84 -4.79 -25.83
N GLU A 367 -2.09 -3.51 -26.11
CA GLU A 367 -2.37 -3.03 -27.46
C GLU A 367 -1.20 -3.32 -28.41
N SER A 368 0.05 -3.20 -27.94
CA SER A 368 1.25 -3.52 -28.74
C SER A 368 1.42 -5.02 -29.06
N GLU A 369 0.87 -5.90 -28.23
CA GLU A 369 0.84 -7.36 -28.46
C GLU A 369 -0.44 -7.81 -29.20
N GLY A 370 -1.25 -6.87 -29.71
CA GLY A 370 -2.47 -7.16 -30.46
C GLY A 370 -3.62 -7.68 -29.59
N ILE A 371 -3.54 -7.54 -28.27
CA ILE A 371 -4.59 -7.89 -27.33
C ILE A 371 -5.41 -6.64 -27.07
N ASP A 372 -6.69 -6.65 -27.46
CA ASP A 372 -7.62 -5.55 -27.12
C ASP A 372 -8.01 -5.67 -25.63
N PRO A 373 -7.49 -4.79 -24.74
CA PRO A 373 -7.79 -4.88 -23.31
C PRO A 373 -9.28 -4.70 -23.03
N TRP A 374 -9.99 -3.99 -23.90
CA TRP A 374 -11.40 -3.65 -23.76
C TRP A 374 -12.30 -4.82 -24.15
N ALA A 375 -12.01 -5.48 -25.28
CA ALA A 375 -12.76 -6.66 -25.71
C ALA A 375 -12.63 -7.84 -24.72
N VAL A 376 -11.48 -7.98 -24.05
CA VAL A 376 -11.26 -9.03 -23.05
C VAL A 376 -12.02 -8.72 -21.74
N LEU A 377 -12.09 -7.45 -21.33
CA LEU A 377 -12.84 -7.01 -20.14
C LEU A 377 -14.35 -7.19 -20.28
N TYR A 378 -14.90 -6.94 -21.47
CA TYR A 378 -16.34 -7.07 -21.75
C TYR A 378 -16.77 -8.49 -22.16
N GLY A 379 -15.81 -9.41 -22.32
CA GLY A 379 -16.08 -10.79 -22.72
C GLY A 379 -16.55 -10.97 -24.15
N GLU A 380 -16.09 -10.07 -25.03
CA GLU A 380 -16.41 -10.07 -26.45
C GLU A 380 -15.34 -10.80 -27.30
N THR A 381 -14.22 -11.22 -26.70
CA THR A 381 -13.17 -11.99 -27.39
C THR A 381 -13.27 -13.49 -27.13
N THR A 382 -13.36 -14.26 -28.22
CA THR A 382 -12.98 -15.69 -28.24
C THR A 382 -11.51 -15.76 -28.64
N VAL A 383 -10.62 -16.03 -27.69
CA VAL A 383 -9.20 -16.24 -27.99
C VAL A 383 -9.01 -17.71 -28.39
N SER A 384 -8.82 -17.97 -29.69
CA SER A 384 -8.33 -19.25 -30.17
C SER A 384 -6.81 -19.30 -30.02
N PHE A 385 -6.30 -20.17 -29.16
CA PHE A 385 -4.88 -20.48 -29.13
C PHE A 385 -4.60 -21.52 -30.22
N GLU A 386 -3.92 -21.12 -31.30
CA GLU A 386 -3.22 -22.08 -32.15
C GLU A 386 -2.00 -22.62 -31.37
N ALA A 387 -1.80 -23.94 -31.47
CA ALA A 387 -0.97 -24.77 -30.59
C ALA A 387 0.54 -24.58 -30.72
#